data_AF-A0A2U3LTP1-F1
#
_entry.id   AF-A0A2U3LTP1-F1
#
_cell.length_a   1.000
_cell.length_b   1.000
_cell.length_c   1.000
_cell.angle_alpha   90.00
_cell.angle_beta   90.00
_cell.angle_gamma   90.00
#
_symmetry.space_group_name_H-M   'P 1'
#
loop_
_entity.id
_entity.type
_entity.pdbx_description
1 polymer ?
#
loop_
_entity_poly.entity_id
_entity_poly.type
_entity_poly.pdbx_seq_one_letter_code
_entity_poly.pdbx_strand_id
1 'polypeptide(L)'
;MIGKRDLNSTRCSIHGAAVMEQTGAEIVKGVLAFLRFKTTRTALIGRKEASQAKAWAIKAAEDIQKRLELLAILEPNEVFPAKPSPACGNCPWSVQCLRADLKARLII
;
A
#
# COMPACT_ATOMS: atom_id res chain seq x y z
N MET A 1 19.05 -11.78 0.83
CA MET A 1 19.02 -10.79 1.92
C MET A 1 17.59 -10.27 2.07
N ILE A 2 16.87 -10.70 3.12
CA ILE A 2 15.50 -10.25 3.39
C ILE A 2 15.62 -8.86 4.01
N GLY A 3 15.39 -7.82 3.19
CA GLY A 3 15.40 -6.42 3.63
C GLY A 3 14.56 -6.27 4.90
N LYS A 4 15.11 -5.52 5.87
CA LYS A 4 14.44 -5.14 7.10
C LYS A 4 13.11 -4.47 6.73
N ARG A 5 12.01 -5.24 6.73
CA ARG A 5 10.67 -4.67 6.79
C ARG A 5 10.52 -4.16 8.21
N ASP A 6 10.76 -2.86 8.36
CA ASP A 6 10.61 -2.15 9.60
C ASP A 6 9.15 -2.29 10.07
N LEU A 7 8.98 -2.51 11.36
CA LEU A 7 7.66 -2.64 12.01
C LEU A 7 6.81 -1.38 11.91
N ASN A 8 7.41 -0.25 11.52
CA ASN A 8 6.74 0.93 10.99
C ASN A 8 6.12 0.67 9.60
N SER A 9 5.57 -0.52 9.41
CA SER A 9 4.78 -0.83 8.23
C SER A 9 3.49 -0.02 8.32
N THR A 10 3.16 0.68 7.24
CA THR A 10 1.95 1.51 7.15
C THR A 10 0.69 0.74 7.57
N ARG A 11 0.63 -0.58 7.31
CA ARG A 11 -0.48 -1.45 7.74
C ARG A 11 -0.65 -1.49 9.26
N CYS A 12 0.43 -1.72 10.01
CA CYS A 12 0.34 -1.76 11.47
C CYS A 12 -0.13 -0.41 12.02
N SER A 13 0.37 0.70 11.49
CA SER A 13 -0.03 2.04 11.90
C SER A 13 -1.48 2.39 11.53
N ILE A 14 -1.99 1.93 10.39
CA ILE A 14 -3.42 2.07 10.02
C ILE A 14 -4.30 1.30 11.01
N HIS A 15 -3.96 0.05 11.33
CA HIS A 15 -4.71 -0.73 12.32
C HIS A 15 -4.61 -0.10 13.72
N GLY A 16 -3.43 0.39 14.09
CA GLY A 16 -3.22 1.14 15.33
C GLY A 16 -4.13 2.36 15.41
N ALA A 17 -4.25 3.14 14.32
CA ALA A 17 -5.15 4.29 14.25
C ALA A 17 -6.62 3.89 14.50
N ALA A 18 -7.10 2.83 13.86
CA ALA A 18 -8.46 2.33 14.06
C ALA A 18 -8.71 1.89 15.52
N VAL A 19 -7.75 1.21 16.14
CA VAL A 19 -7.85 0.83 17.56
C VAL A 19 -7.88 2.06 18.46
N MET A 20 -6.99 3.04 18.23
CA MET A 20 -6.96 4.30 19.00
C MET A 20 -8.29 5.05 18.93
N GLU A 21 -8.93 5.10 17.76
CA GLU A 21 -10.23 5.73 17.58
C GLU A 21 -11.34 5.03 18.37
N GLN A 22 -11.29 3.70 18.48
CA GLN A 22 -12.28 2.91 19.21
C GLN A 22 -12.07 2.94 20.73
N THR A 23 -10.82 3.00 21.19
CA THR A 23 -10.49 2.84 22.62
C THR A 23 -10.05 4.13 23.30
N GLY A 24 -9.81 5.22 22.55
CA GLY A 24 -9.22 6.45 23.07
C GLY A 24 -7.77 6.31 23.53
N ALA A 25 -7.07 5.25 23.13
CA ALA A 25 -5.71 5.00 23.56
C ALA A 25 -4.71 5.97 22.88
N GLU A 26 -3.72 6.43 23.65
CA GLU A 26 -2.66 7.32 23.14
C GLU A 26 -1.54 6.56 22.43
N ILE A 27 -1.31 5.31 22.83
CA ILE A 27 -0.28 4.41 22.29
C ILE A 27 -0.90 3.02 22.11
N VAL A 28 -0.67 2.39 20.95
CA VAL A 28 -1.10 1.03 20.65
C VAL A 28 0.13 0.18 20.32
N LYS A 29 0.22 -1.03 20.90
CA LYS A 29 1.28 -1.99 20.60
C LYS A 29 0.88 -2.85 19.39
N GLY A 30 1.53 -2.62 18.25
CA GLY A 30 1.41 -3.47 17.07
C GLY A 30 2.32 -4.69 17.15
N VAL A 31 1.81 -5.86 16.74
CA VAL A 31 2.56 -7.12 16.69
C VAL A 31 2.48 -7.74 15.30
N LEU A 32 3.63 -7.98 14.68
CA LEU A 32 3.77 -8.73 13.45
C LEU A 32 4.34 -10.12 13.77
N ALA A 33 3.50 -11.16 13.63
CA ALA A 33 3.88 -12.54 13.91
C ALA A 33 4.25 -13.30 12.63
N PHE A 34 5.47 -13.82 12.58
CA PHE A 34 5.95 -14.69 11.50
C PHE A 34 5.79 -16.15 11.90
N LEU A 35 4.60 -16.70 11.68
CA LEU A 35 4.20 -18.03 12.18
C LEU A 35 5.16 -19.15 11.79
N ARG A 36 5.59 -19.19 10.52
CA ARG A 36 6.54 -20.19 10.01
C ARG A 36 7.87 -20.20 10.78
N PHE A 37 8.32 -19.03 11.23
CA PHE A 37 9.59 -18.87 11.93
C PHE A 37 9.42 -18.78 13.45
N LYS A 38 8.18 -18.87 13.96
CA LYS A 38 7.83 -18.69 15.37
C LYS A 38 8.45 -17.43 15.99
N THR A 39 8.57 -16.36 15.20
CA THR A 39 9.16 -15.09 15.64
C THR A 39 8.12 -13.99 15.61
N THR A 40 8.22 -13.07 16.56
CA THR A 40 7.38 -11.87 16.62
C THR A 40 8.23 -10.63 16.53
N ARG A 41 7.63 -9.60 15.96
CA ARG A 41 8.18 -8.27 15.81
C ARG A 41 7.16 -7.31 16.42
N THR A 42 7.57 -6.35 17.24
CA THR A 42 6.66 -5.43 17.93
C THR A 42 7.04 -3.97 17.74
N ALA A 43 6.06 -3.09 17.61
CA ALA A 43 6.24 -1.65 17.60
C ALA A 43 5.20 -0.95 18.48
N LEU A 44 5.59 0.17 19.06
CA LEU A 44 4.67 1.10 19.69
C LEU A 44 4.26 2.13 18.65
N ILE A 45 2.96 2.27 18.45
CA ILE A 45 2.37 3.21 17.50
C ILE A 45 1.80 4.34 18.35
N GLY A 46 2.29 5.56 18.15
CA GLY A 46 1.74 6.75 18.77
C GLY A 46 0.79 7.49 17.84
N ARG A 47 0.17 8.56 18.34
CA ARG A 47 -0.76 9.39 17.57
C ARG A 47 -0.16 9.95 16.29
N LYS A 48 1.13 10.27 16.27
CA LYS A 48 1.82 10.81 15.09
C LYS A 48 1.86 9.78 13.97
N GLU A 49 2.34 8.57 14.26
CA GLU A 49 2.44 7.47 13.30
C GLU A 49 1.04 7.05 12.80
N ALA A 50 0.07 6.97 13.71
CA ALA A 50 -1.32 6.68 13.39
C ALA A 50 -1.93 7.73 12.45
N SER A 51 -1.78 9.01 12.78
CA SER A 51 -2.31 10.13 11.98
C SER A 51 -1.68 10.19 10.59
N GLN A 52 -0.36 10.01 10.50
CA GLN A 52 0.34 9.98 9.21
C GLN A 52 -0.12 8.81 8.33
N ALA A 53 -0.30 7.63 8.94
CA ALA A 53 -0.77 6.46 8.23
C ALA A 53 -2.22 6.61 7.75
N LYS A 54 -3.08 7.20 8.58
CA LYS A 54 -4.46 7.54 8.21
C LYS A 54 -4.51 8.56 7.06
N ALA A 55 -3.74 9.65 7.16
CA ALA A 55 -3.67 10.67 6.11
C ALA A 55 -3.18 10.08 4.77
N TRP A 56 -2.16 9.21 4.81
CA TRP A 56 -1.71 8.48 3.63
C TRP A 56 -2.82 7.60 3.04
N ALA A 57 -3.56 6.87 3.88
CA ALA A 57 -4.64 5.98 3.41
C ALA A 57 -5.79 6.77 2.78
N ILE A 58 -6.20 7.89 3.39
CA ILE A 58 -7.23 8.79 2.85
C ILE A 58 -6.80 9.33 1.49
N LYS A 59 -5.58 9.90 1.41
CA LYS A 59 -5.05 10.42 0.14
C LYS A 59 -5.01 9.34 -0.94
N ALA A 60 -4.56 8.14 -0.62
CA ALA A 60 -4.53 7.03 -1.55
C ALA A 60 -5.95 6.64 -2.03
N ALA A 61 -6.93 6.62 -1.12
CA ALA A 61 -8.32 6.35 -1.47
C ALA A 61 -8.92 7.44 -2.38
N GLU A 62 -8.67 8.72 -2.08
CA GLU A 62 -9.09 9.85 -2.91
C GLU A 62 -8.45 9.80 -4.31
N ASP A 63 -7.15 9.48 -4.40
CA ASP A 63 -6.45 9.36 -5.67
C ASP A 63 -7.01 8.20 -6.52
N ILE A 64 -7.39 7.08 -5.89
CA ILE A 64 -8.06 5.97 -6.56
C ILE A 64 -9.45 6.39 -7.02
N GLN A 65 -10.23 7.04 -6.15
CA GLN A 65 -11.59 7.48 -6.46
C GLN A 65 -11.63 8.42 -7.66
N LYS A 66 -10.76 9.45 -7.66
CA LYS A 66 -10.62 10.39 -8.79
C LYS A 66 -10.27 9.67 -10.09
N ARG A 67 -9.43 8.64 -10.03
CA ARG A 67 -9.09 7.82 -11.21
C ARG A 67 -10.28 7.00 -11.67
N LEU A 68 -11.03 6.38 -10.77
CA LEU A 68 -12.22 5.61 -11.12
C LEU A 68 -13.26 6.47 -11.86
N GLU A 69 -13.41 7.74 -11.48
CA GLU A 69 -14.29 8.68 -12.18
C GLU A 69 -13.88 8.91 -13.65
N LEU A 70 -12.59 8.83 -13.96
CA LEU A 70 -12.08 8.98 -15.34
C LEU A 70 -12.42 7.78 -16.23
N LEU A 71 -12.79 6.62 -15.68
CA LEU A 71 -13.18 5.45 -16.47
C LEU A 71 -14.48 5.66 -17.26
N ALA A 72 -15.24 6.71 -16.97
CA ALA A 72 -16.38 7.10 -17.78
C ALA A 72 -15.98 7.64 -19.17
N ILE A 73 -14.71 8.05 -19.33
CA ILE A 73 -14.21 8.76 -20.52
C ILE A 73 -12.95 8.10 -21.10
N LEU A 74 -12.11 7.50 -20.25
CA LEU A 74 -10.81 6.93 -20.61
C LEU A 74 -10.78 5.41 -20.43
N GLU A 75 -9.90 4.76 -21.19
CA GLU A 75 -9.69 3.33 -21.06
C GLU A 75 -8.95 2.96 -19.75
N PRO A 76 -9.15 1.76 -19.19
CA PRO A 76 -8.56 1.36 -17.91
C PRO A 76 -7.03 1.50 -17.84
N ASN A 77 -6.33 1.27 -18.95
CA ASN A 77 -4.87 1.39 -19.05
C ASN A 77 -4.38 2.85 -19.10
N GLU A 78 -5.22 3.80 -19.50
CA GLU A 78 -4.92 5.23 -19.45
C GLU A 78 -5.14 5.78 -18.03
N VAL A 79 -6.20 5.31 -17.37
CA VAL A 79 -6.53 5.68 -15.99
C VAL A 79 -5.54 5.09 -14.99
N PHE A 80 -5.16 3.83 -15.19
CA PHE A 80 -4.20 3.09 -14.36
C PHE A 80 -3.01 2.62 -15.18
N PRO A 81 -2.12 3.55 -15.58
CA PRO A 81 -0.99 3.20 -16.40
C PRO A 81 -0.02 2.29 -15.66
N ALA A 82 0.58 1.37 -16.40
CA ALA A 82 1.68 0.54 -15.94
C ALA A 82 2.78 1.40 -15.31
N LYS A 83 3.15 1.12 -14.06
CA LYS A 83 4.28 1.75 -13.37
C LYS A 83 5.28 0.67 -12.94
N PRO A 84 6.26 0.35 -13.80
CA PRO A 84 7.31 -0.60 -13.44
C PRO A 84 8.03 -0.18 -12.17
N SER A 85 8.42 -1.16 -11.36
CA SER A 85 9.20 -0.95 -10.15
C SER A 85 10.15 -2.13 -9.95
N PRO A 86 11.16 -2.01 -9.07
CA PRO A 86 12.03 -3.14 -8.73
C PRO A 86 11.27 -4.37 -8.18
N ALA A 87 10.03 -4.19 -7.72
CA ALA A 87 9.18 -5.28 -7.24
C ALA A 87 8.47 -6.06 -8.34
N CYS A 88 8.54 -5.63 -9.62
CA CYS A 88 7.82 -6.26 -10.73
C CYS A 88 8.13 -7.75 -10.90
N GLY A 89 9.35 -8.21 -10.60
CA GLY A 89 9.69 -9.64 -10.66
C GLY A 89 8.89 -10.53 -9.70
N ASN A 90 8.27 -9.94 -8.68
CA ASN A 90 7.40 -10.64 -7.73
C ASN A 90 5.90 -10.38 -7.97
N CYS A 91 5.55 -9.61 -9.01
CA CYS A 91 4.17 -9.26 -9.32
C CYS A 91 3.57 -10.32 -10.27
N PRO A 92 2.44 -10.96 -9.92
CA PRO A 92 1.82 -11.97 -10.78
C PRO A 92 1.27 -11.39 -12.09
N TRP A 93 1.03 -10.08 -12.15
CA TRP A 93 0.54 -9.38 -13.35
C TRP A 93 1.64 -8.71 -14.18
N SER A 94 2.92 -8.92 -13.84
CA SER A 94 4.06 -8.24 -14.49
C SER A 94 4.11 -8.46 -16.00
N VAL A 95 3.87 -9.68 -16.47
CA VAL A 95 3.86 -10.03 -17.90
C VAL A 95 2.77 -9.27 -18.67
N GLN A 96 1.57 -9.16 -18.09
CA GLN A 96 0.45 -8.46 -18.73
C GLN A 96 0.69 -6.94 -18.76
N CYS A 97 1.22 -6.41 -17.66
CA CYS A 97 1.61 -5.01 -17.51
C CYS A 97 2.67 -4.59 -18.55
N LEU A 98 3.73 -5.39 -18.71
CA LEU A 98 4.79 -5.14 -19.69
C LEU A 98 4.31 -5.28 -21.14
N ARG A 99 3.44 -6.25 -21.44
CA ARG A 99 2.86 -6.42 -22.79
C ARG A 99 1.95 -5.25 -23.18
N ALA A 100 1.19 -4.70 -22.23
CA ALA A 100 0.37 -3.52 -22.46
C ALA A 100 1.22 -2.27 -22.72
N ASP A 101 2.31 -2.08 -21.96
CA ASP A 101 3.26 -0.96 -22.17
C ASP A 101 3.96 -1.06 -23.54
N LEU A 102 4.39 -2.26 -23.95
CA LEU A 102 5.01 -2.47 -25.26
C LEU A 102 4.05 -2.20 -26.43
N LYS A 103 2.77 -2.59 -26.32
CA LYS A 103 1.76 -2.26 -27.34
C LYS A 103 1.51 -0.76 -27.44
N ALA A 104 1.48 -0.04 -26.32
CA ALA A 104 1.30 1.41 -26.31
C ALA A 104 2.50 2.15 -26.97
N ARG A 105 3.71 1.60 -26.89
CA ARG A 105 4.93 2.18 -27.49
C ARG A 105 5.13 1.88 -28.98
N LEU A 106 4.43 0.88 -29.54
CA LEU A 106 4.54 0.45 -30.94
C LEU A 106 3.55 1.16 -31.88
N ILE A 107 2.72 2.07 -31.35
CA ILE A 107 1.71 2.84 -32.12
C ILE A 107 2.19 4.27 -32.39
N ILE A 108 3.47 4.58 -32.10
CA ILE A 108 4.12 5.86 -32.45
C ILE A 108 5.09 5.64 -33.62
#